data_AF-A0A8S9EPC9-F1
#
_entry.id   AF-A0A8S9EPC9-F1
#
_cell.length_a   1.000
_cell.length_b   1.000
_cell.length_c   1.000
_cell.angle_alpha   90.00
_cell.angle_beta   90.00
_cell.angle_gamma   90.00
#
_symmetry.space_group_name_H-M   'P 1'
#
loop_
_entity.id
_entity.type
_entity.pdbx_description
1 polymer ?
#
loop_
_entity_poly.entity_id
_entity_poly.type
_entity_poly.pdbx_seq_one_letter_code
_entity_poly.pdbx_strand_id
1 'polypeptide(L)'
;RWGCNGSARRGRAGLAAPGSGRRGGAEEFAEPGGGQEGWRGQSRGSLQQLAERYADLAASHSEALRQREEREWHNARLRQENARLRLENRRLRRENRCLFRQALLGPGPGGLDKPAAADPGEEAEALRAQLGRLQEKHRRALQHLRRCRAAGGPEASELDDGELDELLEEDEQPPSGPEQLLKKR
;
A
#
# COMPACT_ATOMS: atom_id res chain seq x y z
N ARG A 1 10.65 -15.60 28.25
CA ARG A 1 11.69 -14.61 28.61
C ARG A 1 11.38 -13.35 27.82
N TRP A 2 11.01 -12.27 28.50
CA TRP A 2 10.71 -10.98 27.90
C TRP A 2 12.00 -10.33 27.39
N GLY A 3 11.89 -9.59 26.29
CA GLY A 3 12.96 -8.81 25.70
C GLY A 3 12.40 -7.56 25.02
N CYS A 4 11.86 -6.66 25.83
CA CYS A 4 11.71 -5.24 25.47
C CYS A 4 13.08 -4.56 25.57
N ASN A 5 13.33 -3.60 24.67
CA ASN A 5 14.21 -2.42 24.75
C ASN A 5 14.62 -2.09 23.29
N GLY A 6 14.40 -0.94 22.68
CA GLY A 6 14.03 0.37 23.19
C GLY A 6 14.83 1.41 22.40
N SER A 7 14.17 2.34 21.72
CA SER A 7 14.69 3.71 21.55
C SER A 7 13.61 4.63 21.00
N ALA A 8 12.83 5.18 21.93
CA ALA A 8 12.17 6.46 21.73
C ALA A 8 13.27 7.54 21.65
N ARG A 9 13.56 8.07 20.45
CA ARG A 9 14.28 9.34 20.34
C ARG A 9 13.28 10.49 20.35
N ARG A 10 12.99 10.94 21.57
CA ARG A 10 12.47 12.27 21.88
C ARG A 10 13.57 13.28 21.49
N GLY A 11 13.35 14.04 20.43
CA GLY A 11 14.17 15.21 20.09
C GLY A 11 13.39 16.48 20.44
N ARG A 12 13.68 17.06 21.61
CA ARG A 12 13.22 18.38 22.03
C ARG A 12 14.46 19.29 22.10
N ALA A 13 14.68 20.06 21.04
CA ALA A 13 15.58 21.22 20.92
C ALA A 13 15.43 21.72 19.46
N GLY A 14 15.24 22.98 19.11
CA GLY A 14 15.16 24.20 19.89
C GLY A 14 14.23 25.20 19.19
N LEU A 15 13.57 26.01 19.99
CA LEU A 15 12.94 27.25 19.55
C LEU A 15 14.10 28.24 19.29
N ALA A 16 14.40 28.51 18.03
CA ALA A 16 15.24 29.64 17.65
C ALA A 16 14.31 30.83 17.36
N ALA A 17 14.28 31.77 18.29
CA ALA A 17 13.76 33.11 18.07
C ALA A 17 14.69 33.85 17.09
N PRO A 18 14.18 34.58 16.08
CA PRO A 18 14.96 35.60 15.41
C PRO A 18 14.90 36.89 16.24
N GLY A 19 15.85 37.03 17.16
CA GLY A 19 16.18 38.30 17.81
C GLY A 19 17.20 39.07 16.97
N SER A 20 16.81 40.28 16.57
CA SER A 20 17.66 41.47 16.38
C SER A 20 18.98 41.31 15.59
N GLY A 21 18.92 41.63 14.29
CA GLY A 21 20.08 42.01 13.48
C GLY A 21 19.80 43.29 12.71
N ARG A 22 20.12 44.45 13.30
CA ARG A 22 20.16 45.77 12.65
C ARG A 22 21.42 45.88 11.79
N ARG A 23 21.26 46.12 10.49
CA ARG A 23 22.14 46.84 9.52
C ARG A 23 21.42 46.72 8.18
N GLY A 24 20.86 47.74 7.54
CA GLY A 24 21.35 49.10 7.32
C GLY A 24 21.51 49.25 5.81
N GLY A 25 20.57 49.91 5.14
CA GLY A 25 20.59 50.13 3.69
C GLY A 25 19.34 50.89 3.24
N ALA A 26 19.57 52.09 2.74
CA ALA A 26 18.57 53.09 2.35
C ALA A 26 17.57 52.59 1.31
N GLU A 27 16.28 52.87 1.50
CA GLU A 27 15.63 53.91 0.71
C GLU A 27 14.31 54.36 1.35
N GLU A 28 14.04 55.63 1.12
CA GLU A 28 12.98 56.46 1.65
C GLU A 28 11.67 56.15 0.91
N PHE A 29 10.74 55.48 1.57
CA PHE A 29 9.31 55.68 1.29
C PHE A 29 8.57 55.76 2.63
N ALA A 30 8.14 56.97 2.94
CA ALA A 30 7.19 57.25 4.01
C ALA A 30 5.83 56.66 3.61
N GLU A 31 5.50 55.48 4.14
CA GLU A 31 4.11 55.05 4.27
C GLU A 31 3.67 55.16 5.73
N PRO A 32 2.53 55.83 6.02
CA PRO A 32 2.00 55.90 7.36
C PRO A 32 1.34 54.57 7.70
N GLY A 33 1.95 53.81 8.61
CA GLY A 33 1.23 52.99 9.57
C GLY A 33 0.30 51.92 9.01
N GLY A 34 0.87 50.90 8.36
CA GLY A 34 0.20 49.61 8.14
C GLY A 34 0.71 48.56 9.13
N GLY A 35 0.65 48.86 10.43
CA GLY A 35 1.00 47.91 11.47
C GLY A 35 0.21 46.63 11.28
N GLN A 36 0.92 45.51 11.17
CA GLN A 36 0.39 44.16 11.11
C GLN A 36 -0.56 43.96 12.31
N GLU A 37 -1.84 44.25 12.11
CA GLU A 37 -2.90 43.94 13.04
C GLU A 37 -3.06 42.42 13.03
N GLY A 38 -2.19 41.76 13.80
CA GLY A 38 -2.50 40.45 14.33
C GLY A 38 -3.86 40.51 15.02
N TRP A 39 -4.49 39.35 15.19
CA TRP A 39 -5.81 39.11 15.81
C TRP A 39 -6.10 39.83 17.16
N ARG A 40 -5.17 40.61 17.70
CA ARG A 40 -5.28 41.47 18.89
C ARG A 40 -5.63 42.94 18.61
N GLY A 41 -6.12 43.30 17.43
CA GLY A 41 -6.37 44.73 17.09
C GLY A 41 -7.83 45.19 17.12
N GLN A 42 -8.80 44.30 16.87
CA GLN A 42 -10.15 44.72 16.44
C GLN A 42 -11.26 44.41 17.44
N SER A 43 -10.93 44.23 18.72
CA SER A 43 -11.92 43.97 19.77
C SER A 43 -12.55 45.27 20.27
N ARG A 44 -13.30 45.97 19.40
CA ARG A 44 -14.30 46.97 19.83
C ARG A 44 -15.71 46.37 19.80
N GLY A 45 -15.82 45.09 20.16
CA GLY A 45 -17.10 44.41 20.25
C GLY A 45 -17.76 44.62 21.61
N SER A 46 -19.08 44.75 21.64
CA SER A 46 -19.83 44.75 22.91
C SER A 46 -19.61 43.44 23.66
N LEU A 47 -19.78 43.44 24.98
CA LEU A 47 -19.69 42.20 25.80
C LEU A 47 -20.58 41.07 25.25
N GLN A 48 -21.71 41.44 24.65
CA GLN A 48 -22.63 40.51 24.01
C GLN A 48 -22.00 39.80 22.80
N GLN A 49 -21.33 40.52 21.90
CA GLN A 49 -20.68 39.91 20.73
C GLN A 49 -19.52 38.98 21.12
N LEU A 50 -18.83 39.31 22.20
CA LEU A 50 -17.81 38.42 22.76
C LEU A 50 -18.44 37.14 23.30
N ALA A 51 -19.56 37.25 24.02
CA ALA A 51 -20.30 36.10 24.52
C ALA A 51 -20.84 35.21 23.39
N GLU A 52 -21.37 35.80 22.32
CA GLU A 52 -21.82 35.08 21.12
C GLU A 52 -20.67 34.30 20.46
N ARG A 53 -19.50 34.93 20.27
CA ARG A 53 -18.31 34.25 19.73
C ARG A 53 -17.82 33.11 20.61
N TYR A 54 -17.88 33.26 21.93
CA TYR A 54 -17.55 32.17 22.85
C TYR A 54 -18.57 31.03 22.78
N ALA A 55 -19.85 31.34 22.58
CA ALA A 55 -20.89 30.34 22.37
C ALA A 55 -20.65 29.56 21.06
N ASP A 56 -20.34 30.24 19.96
CA ASP A 56 -20.02 29.60 18.68
C ASP A 56 -18.73 28.76 18.75
N LEU A 57 -17.71 29.25 19.45
CA LEU A 57 -16.49 28.49 19.67
C LEU A 57 -16.75 27.24 20.53
N ALA A 58 -17.56 27.35 21.58
CA ALA A 58 -17.95 26.21 22.40
C ALA A 58 -18.79 25.19 21.59
N ALA A 59 -19.73 25.68 20.77
CA ALA A 59 -20.54 24.85 19.88
C ALA A 59 -19.67 24.09 18.89
N SER A 60 -18.81 24.79 18.14
CA SER A 60 -17.88 24.16 17.19
C SER A 60 -16.90 23.17 17.85
N HIS A 61 -16.44 23.45 19.08
CA HIS A 61 -15.62 22.50 19.82
C HIS A 61 -16.39 21.23 20.19
N SER A 62 -17.64 21.38 20.66
CA SER A 62 -18.50 20.25 20.98
C SER A 62 -18.82 19.40 19.74
N GLU A 63 -19.07 20.03 18.60
CA GLU A 63 -19.27 19.34 17.32
C GLU A 63 -18.00 18.61 16.86
N ALA A 64 -16.83 19.22 17.02
CA ALA A 64 -15.56 18.57 16.70
C ALA A 64 -15.33 17.30 17.55
N LEU A 65 -15.72 17.31 18.83
CA LEU A 65 -15.68 16.12 19.68
C LEU A 65 -16.67 15.05 19.20
N ARG A 66 -17.92 15.42 18.90
CA ARG A 66 -18.92 14.46 18.38
C ARG A 66 -18.50 13.82 17.07
N GLN A 67 -17.99 14.61 16.11
CA GLN A 67 -17.48 14.08 14.85
C GLN A 67 -16.31 13.12 15.07
N ARG A 68 -15.44 13.40 16.04
CA ARG A 68 -14.35 12.49 16.39
C ARG A 68 -14.90 11.17 16.95
N GLU A 69 -15.84 11.23 17.89
CA GLU A 69 -16.48 10.04 18.47
C GLU A 69 -17.20 9.21 17.39
N GLU A 70 -17.92 9.85 16.48
CA GLU A 70 -18.57 9.19 15.35
C GLU A 70 -17.53 8.48 14.46
N ARG A 71 -16.44 9.16 14.09
CA ARG A 71 -15.36 8.54 13.30
C ARG A 71 -14.74 7.36 14.03
N GLU A 72 -14.51 7.49 15.34
CA GLU A 72 -13.97 6.41 16.17
C GLU A 72 -14.93 5.22 16.23
N TRP A 73 -16.25 5.46 16.36
CA TRP A 73 -17.27 4.43 16.32
C TRP A 73 -17.31 3.69 14.97
N HIS A 74 -17.33 4.43 13.85
CA HIS A 74 -17.29 3.83 12.52
C HIS A 74 -16.00 3.04 12.30
N ASN A 75 -14.87 3.56 12.77
CA ASN A 75 -13.59 2.87 12.63
C ASN A 75 -13.53 1.60 13.48
N ALA A 76 -14.06 1.62 14.71
CA ALA A 76 -14.18 0.43 15.55
C ALA A 76 -15.05 -0.65 14.89
N ARG A 77 -16.18 -0.25 14.30
CA ARG A 77 -17.06 -1.16 13.54
C ARG A 77 -16.33 -1.79 12.35
N LEU A 78 -15.64 -0.99 11.54
CA LEU A 78 -14.87 -1.51 10.40
C LEU A 78 -13.76 -2.47 10.83
N ARG A 79 -13.07 -2.19 11.95
CA ARG A 79 -12.06 -3.10 12.51
C ARG A 79 -12.69 -4.44 12.90
N GLN A 80 -13.87 -4.42 13.53
CA GLN A 80 -14.59 -5.64 13.91
C GLN A 80 -15.03 -6.45 12.69
N GLU A 81 -15.61 -5.80 11.69
CA GLU A 81 -16.01 -6.43 10.42
C GLU A 81 -14.79 -7.00 9.67
N ASN A 82 -13.67 -6.28 9.62
CA ASN A 82 -12.44 -6.76 9.00
C ASN A 82 -11.87 -7.99 9.75
N ALA A 83 -11.92 -7.98 11.09
CA ALA A 83 -11.52 -9.15 11.89
C ALA A 83 -12.40 -10.38 11.58
N ARG A 84 -13.72 -10.19 11.45
CA ARG A 84 -14.65 -11.25 11.03
C ARG A 84 -14.30 -11.78 9.64
N LEU A 85 -14.13 -10.90 8.65
CA LEU A 85 -13.78 -11.27 7.28
C LEU A 85 -12.42 -11.98 7.19
N ARG A 86 -11.45 -11.63 8.05
CA ARG A 86 -10.16 -12.33 8.13
C ARG A 86 -10.32 -13.76 8.63
N LEU A 87 -11.19 -13.99 9.63
CA LEU A 87 -11.47 -15.34 10.13
C LEU A 87 -12.19 -16.18 9.07
N GLU A 88 -13.16 -15.60 8.38
CA GLU A 88 -13.88 -16.24 7.28
C GLU A 88 -12.94 -16.58 6.12
N ASN A 89 -12.08 -15.66 5.70
CA ASN A 89 -11.05 -15.93 4.70
C ASN A 89 -10.09 -17.05 5.13
N ARG A 90 -9.73 -17.14 6.41
CA ARG A 90 -8.90 -18.24 6.92
C ARG A 90 -9.65 -19.57 6.83
N ARG A 91 -10.96 -19.59 7.14
CA ARG A 91 -11.81 -20.77 6.99
C ARG A 91 -11.89 -21.20 5.52
N LEU A 92 -12.24 -20.28 4.62
CA LEU A 92 -12.34 -20.53 3.18
C LEU A 92 -11.01 -21.02 2.60
N ARG A 93 -9.86 -20.45 3.01
CA ARG A 93 -8.55 -20.94 2.59
C ARG A 93 -8.28 -22.39 3.02
N ARG A 94 -8.76 -22.80 4.21
CA ARG A 94 -8.65 -24.19 4.66
C ARG A 94 -9.55 -25.10 3.83
N GLU A 95 -10.80 -24.69 3.60
CA GLU A 95 -11.76 -25.42 2.77
C GLU A 95 -11.26 -25.58 1.35
N ASN A 96 -10.85 -24.49 0.68
CA ASN A 96 -10.27 -24.51 -0.66
C ASN A 96 -9.04 -25.42 -0.74
N ARG A 97 -8.16 -25.40 0.27
CA ARG A 97 -7.02 -26.32 0.31
C ARG A 97 -7.45 -27.78 0.46
N CYS A 98 -8.50 -28.07 1.21
CA CYS A 98 -9.06 -29.42 1.31
C CYS A 98 -9.70 -29.86 -0.02
N LEU A 99 -10.51 -29.01 -0.63
CA LEU A 99 -11.13 -29.27 -1.92
C LEU A 99 -10.08 -29.47 -3.02
N PHE A 100 -9.04 -28.63 -3.06
CA PHE A 100 -7.95 -28.78 -4.01
C PHE A 100 -7.20 -30.11 -3.82
N ARG A 101 -6.95 -30.53 -2.57
CA ARG A 101 -6.36 -31.84 -2.30
C ARG A 101 -7.28 -32.99 -2.72
N GLN A 102 -8.59 -32.87 -2.51
CA GLN A 102 -9.56 -33.86 -2.99
C GLN A 102 -9.58 -33.95 -4.52
N ALA A 103 -9.53 -32.80 -5.20
CA ALA A 103 -9.51 -32.75 -6.66
C ALA A 103 -8.22 -33.33 -7.25
N LEU A 104 -7.06 -33.02 -6.66
CA LEU A 104 -5.76 -33.53 -7.14
C LEU A 104 -5.51 -35.00 -6.82
N LEU A 105 -5.95 -35.48 -5.64
CA LEU A 105 -5.75 -36.87 -5.24
C LEU A 105 -6.85 -37.80 -5.76
N GLY A 106 -7.84 -37.25 -6.47
CA GLY A 106 -8.99 -37.98 -7.01
C GLY A 106 -9.85 -38.66 -5.93
N PRO A 107 -10.96 -39.33 -6.32
CA PRO A 107 -11.54 -40.37 -5.48
C PRO A 107 -10.42 -41.34 -5.13
N GLY A 108 -10.23 -41.64 -3.83
CA GLY A 108 -9.04 -42.31 -3.31
C GLY A 108 -8.63 -43.59 -4.05
N PRO A 109 -7.41 -44.11 -3.77
CA PRO A 109 -6.74 -45.19 -4.51
C PRO A 109 -7.43 -46.56 -4.37
N GLY A 110 -8.62 -46.67 -4.96
CA GLY A 110 -9.41 -47.87 -5.17
C GLY A 110 -10.12 -47.85 -6.53
N GLY A 111 -9.93 -46.81 -7.34
CA GLY A 111 -10.32 -46.78 -8.75
C GLY A 111 -9.13 -47.19 -9.61
N LEU A 112 -9.25 -48.35 -10.24
CA LEU A 112 -8.35 -48.86 -11.27
C LEU A 112 -8.04 -47.77 -12.31
N ASP A 113 -6.75 -47.63 -12.62
CA ASP A 113 -6.17 -47.51 -13.96
C ASP A 113 -4.97 -46.58 -13.92
N LYS A 114 -3.81 -47.20 -13.82
CA LYS A 114 -2.49 -46.61 -14.03
C LYS A 114 -2.21 -46.67 -15.54
N PRO A 115 -2.34 -45.59 -16.33
CA PRO A 115 -1.71 -45.55 -17.63
C PRO A 115 -0.19 -45.33 -17.45
N ALA A 116 0.54 -45.88 -18.40
CA ALA A 116 1.98 -46.06 -18.43
C ALA A 116 2.80 -44.85 -17.97
N ALA A 117 3.85 -45.14 -17.19
CA ALA A 117 4.82 -44.17 -16.68
C ALA A 117 5.54 -43.46 -17.84
N ALA A 118 5.27 -42.17 -18.02
CA ALA A 118 6.30 -41.22 -18.43
C ALA A 118 7.31 -41.09 -17.28
N ASP A 119 8.59 -40.94 -17.60
CA ASP A 119 9.66 -40.94 -16.61
C ASP A 119 9.49 -39.73 -15.66
N PRO A 120 9.14 -39.92 -14.38
CA PRO A 120 8.77 -38.83 -13.47
C PRO A 120 9.94 -37.87 -13.19
N GLY A 121 11.17 -38.25 -13.55
CA GLY A 121 12.36 -37.42 -13.46
C GLY A 121 12.35 -36.25 -14.46
N GLU A 122 11.98 -36.49 -15.71
CA GLU A 122 12.02 -35.46 -16.76
C GLU A 122 10.93 -34.40 -16.53
N GLU A 123 9.72 -34.81 -16.13
CA GLU A 123 8.64 -33.90 -15.78
C GLU A 123 8.98 -33.03 -14.56
N ALA A 124 9.62 -33.62 -13.55
CA ALA A 124 10.05 -32.88 -12.36
C ALA A 124 11.14 -31.85 -12.69
N GLU A 125 12.06 -32.17 -13.59
CA GLU A 125 13.10 -31.25 -14.07
C GLU A 125 12.51 -30.14 -14.94
N ALA A 126 11.55 -30.45 -15.82
CA ALA A 126 10.83 -29.46 -16.61
C ALA A 126 10.06 -28.46 -15.73
N LEU A 127 9.39 -28.93 -14.68
CA LEU A 127 8.68 -28.07 -13.72
C LEU A 127 9.64 -27.21 -12.89
N ARG A 128 10.81 -27.75 -12.51
CA ARG A 128 11.87 -26.96 -11.85
C ARG A 128 12.42 -25.88 -12.78
N ALA A 129 12.62 -26.19 -14.05
CA ALA A 129 13.05 -25.22 -15.06
C ALA A 129 11.99 -24.13 -15.28
N GLN A 130 10.71 -24.48 -15.34
CA GLN A 130 9.60 -23.53 -15.42
C GLN A 130 9.53 -22.62 -14.18
N LEU A 131 9.67 -23.19 -12.97
CA LEU A 131 9.73 -22.41 -11.73
C LEU A 131 10.93 -21.46 -11.71
N GLY A 132 12.09 -21.90 -12.18
CA GLY A 132 13.27 -21.04 -12.32
C GLY A 132 13.03 -19.86 -13.26
N ARG A 133 12.41 -20.10 -14.42
CA ARG A 133 12.02 -19.04 -15.37
C ARG A 133 11.05 -18.04 -14.75
N LEU A 134 10.02 -18.53 -14.06
CA LEU A 134 9.02 -17.67 -13.42
C LEU A 134 9.62 -16.83 -12.27
N GLN A 135 10.48 -17.44 -11.45
CA GLN A 135 11.20 -16.73 -10.38
C GLN A 135 12.13 -15.65 -10.94
N GLU A 136 12.78 -15.91 -12.07
CA GLU A 136 13.63 -14.94 -12.75
C GLU A 136 12.81 -13.77 -13.33
N LYS A 137 11.66 -14.04 -13.96
CA LYS A 137 10.71 -12.99 -14.39
C LYS A 137 10.26 -12.12 -13.21
N HIS A 138 9.89 -12.75 -12.09
CA HIS A 138 9.52 -12.02 -10.88
C HIS A 138 10.66 -11.16 -10.33
N ARG A 139 11.89 -11.68 -10.35
CA ARG A 139 13.09 -10.93 -9.93
C ARG A 139 13.30 -9.70 -10.81
N ARG A 140 13.15 -9.82 -12.14
CA ARG A 140 13.29 -8.72 -13.10
C ARG A 140 12.21 -7.66 -12.91
N ALA A 141 10.95 -8.06 -12.79
CA ALA A 141 9.83 -7.13 -12.55
C ALA A 141 10.03 -6.34 -11.24
N LEU A 142 10.48 -6.98 -10.16
CA LEU A 142 10.78 -6.28 -8.91
C LEU A 142 11.97 -5.32 -9.02
N GLN A 143 12.97 -5.63 -9.85
CA GLN A 143 14.08 -4.72 -10.11
C GLN A 143 13.64 -3.51 -10.92
N HIS A 144 12.77 -3.71 -11.92
CA HIS A 144 12.15 -2.64 -12.70
C HIS A 144 11.36 -1.69 -11.79
N LEU A 145 10.43 -2.21 -10.98
CA LEU A 145 9.66 -1.42 -10.02
C LEU A 145 10.52 -0.65 -9.01
N ARG A 146 11.67 -1.20 -8.60
CA ARG A 146 12.64 -0.52 -7.72
C ARG A 146 13.35 0.62 -8.46
N ARG A 147 13.68 0.44 -9.74
CA ARG A 147 14.29 1.48 -10.59
C ARG A 147 13.30 2.63 -10.82
N CYS A 148 12.05 2.36 -11.20
CA CYS A 148 11.03 3.39 -11.40
C CYS A 148 10.77 4.17 -10.10
N ARG A 149 10.77 3.48 -8.95
CA ARG A 149 10.64 4.14 -7.64
C ARG A 149 11.84 5.03 -7.30
N ALA A 150 13.05 4.65 -7.70
CA ALA A 150 14.26 5.44 -7.49
C ALA A 150 14.40 6.63 -8.46
N ALA A 151 13.84 6.50 -9.67
CA ALA A 151 13.87 7.53 -10.72
C ALA A 151 12.88 8.69 -10.51
N GLY A 152 11.96 8.57 -9.54
CA GLY A 152 11.15 9.71 -9.09
C GLY A 152 9.72 9.77 -9.64
N GLY A 153 8.90 8.75 -9.34
CA GLY A 153 7.43 8.85 -9.41
C GLY A 153 6.82 8.72 -10.81
N PRO A 154 5.48 8.58 -10.88
CA PRO A 154 4.74 7.96 -12.00
C PRO A 154 4.80 8.68 -13.35
N GLU A 155 5.35 9.90 -13.43
CA GLU A 155 5.45 10.69 -14.67
C GLU A 155 6.58 10.19 -15.60
N ALA A 156 7.46 9.30 -15.13
CA ALA A 156 8.43 8.59 -15.97
C ALA A 156 7.94 7.19 -16.40
N SER A 157 6.79 6.73 -15.92
CA SER A 157 6.28 5.37 -16.14
C SER A 157 5.46 5.21 -17.41
N GLU A 158 4.83 6.28 -17.94
CA GLU A 158 4.00 6.17 -19.16
C GLU A 158 4.81 5.78 -20.42
N LEU A 159 6.14 5.91 -20.39
CA LEU A 159 7.05 5.49 -21.47
C LEU A 159 7.66 4.09 -21.26
N ASP A 160 7.45 3.46 -20.11
CA ASP A 160 8.16 2.25 -19.65
C ASP A 160 7.20 1.05 -19.43
N ASP A 161 5.89 1.28 -19.53
CA ASP A 161 4.86 0.24 -19.39
C ASP A 161 4.99 -0.85 -20.50
N GLY A 162 5.51 -0.49 -21.68
CA GLY A 162 5.77 -1.43 -22.78
C GLY A 162 6.98 -2.36 -22.55
N GLU A 163 8.03 -1.91 -21.86
CA GLU A 163 9.21 -2.75 -21.59
C GLU A 163 8.90 -3.88 -20.59
N LEU A 164 7.94 -3.65 -19.68
CA LEU A 164 7.49 -4.63 -18.70
C LEU A 164 6.66 -5.75 -19.35
N ASP A 165 5.82 -5.41 -20.33
CA ASP A 165 5.04 -6.38 -21.11
C ASP A 165 5.94 -7.17 -22.07
N GLU A 166 6.92 -6.54 -22.74
CA GLU A 166 7.90 -7.24 -23.57
C GLU A 166 8.72 -8.27 -22.78
N LEU A 167 9.14 -7.97 -21.54
CA LEU A 167 9.83 -8.91 -20.67
C LEU A 167 8.96 -10.10 -20.21
N LEU A 168 7.64 -9.97 -20.29
CA LEU A 168 6.68 -11.02 -19.92
C LEU A 168 6.29 -11.88 -21.13
N GLU A 169 6.22 -11.30 -22.33
CA GLU A 169 5.75 -11.90 -23.58
C GLU A 169 6.76 -12.78 -24.34
N GLU A 170 8.06 -12.73 -24.02
CA GLU A 170 9.13 -13.43 -24.76
C GLU A 170 9.01 -14.98 -24.91
N ASP A 171 7.98 -15.65 -24.36
CA ASP A 171 7.83 -17.12 -24.43
C ASP A 171 6.38 -17.61 -24.71
N GLU A 172 5.60 -16.95 -25.57
CA GLU A 172 4.45 -17.61 -26.24
C GLU A 172 4.90 -18.50 -27.41
N GLN A 173 5.81 -19.46 -27.16
CA GLN A 173 6.07 -20.53 -28.11
C GLN A 173 5.68 -21.88 -27.49
N PRO A 174 4.57 -22.50 -27.92
CA PRO A 174 4.17 -23.77 -27.37
C PRO A 174 5.21 -24.85 -27.71
N PRO A 175 5.48 -25.81 -26.81
CA PRO A 175 6.33 -26.93 -27.13
C PRO A 175 5.71 -27.70 -28.29
N SER A 176 6.46 -27.85 -29.38
CA SER A 176 6.12 -28.68 -30.53
C SER A 176 5.91 -30.13 -30.07
N GLY A 177 4.65 -30.53 -29.91
CA GLY A 177 4.28 -31.92 -29.71
C GLY A 177 4.54 -32.74 -30.99
N PRO A 178 5.04 -33.98 -30.89
CA PRO A 178 5.22 -34.85 -32.04
C PRO A 178 3.87 -35.37 -32.53
N GLU A 179 3.19 -34.60 -33.38
CA GLU A 179 1.99 -35.04 -34.07
C GLU A 179 2.35 -35.88 -35.31
N GLN A 180 1.81 -37.11 -35.30
CA GLN A 180 1.23 -37.78 -36.48
C GLN A 180 2.17 -38.43 -37.51
N LEU A 181 2.83 -39.52 -37.10
CA LEU A 181 3.14 -40.65 -38.00
C LEU A 181 2.21 -41.81 -37.64
N LEU A 182 1.02 -41.88 -38.25
CA LEU A 182 0.23 -43.11 -38.47
C LEU A 182 -1.11 -42.77 -39.16
N LYS A 183 -1.03 -42.28 -40.41
CA LYS A 183 -2.12 -42.40 -41.38
C LYS A 183 -1.53 -42.84 -42.71
N LYS A 184 -1.54 -44.15 -42.94
CA LYS A 184 -1.65 -44.83 -44.25
C LYS A 184 -1.65 -46.35 -44.01
N ARG A 185 -2.84 -46.86 -43.68
CA ARG A 185 -3.31 -48.14 -44.19
C ARG A 185 -4.63 -47.87 -44.89
#